data_AF-A0A2A4VY29-F1
#
_entry.id   AF-A0A2A4VY29-F1
#
_cell.length_a   1.000
_cell.length_b   1.000
_cell.length_c   1.000
_cell.angle_alpha   90.00
_cell.angle_beta   90.00
_cell.angle_gamma   90.00
#
_symmetry.space_group_name_H-M   'P 1'
#
loop_
_entity.id
_entity.type
_entity.pdbx_description
1 polymer ?
#
loop_
_entity_poly.entity_id
_entity_poly.type
_entity_poly.pdbx_seq_one_letter_code
_entity_poly.pdbx_strand_id
1 'polypeptide(L)'
;MNEHLVTGYQTQSKSLLGTIPGADNLRSNAMRDFEASGFPTSKTEAWRYTSTKLLRDHVFNLAPRYEASVDLPPALGETAARLVFINGRYDEEASDFGDLWQAISIRSLANHFMSNEDRANELVRGNDGLSYLNTALLRDGLVFSVPSGIQIDDPIEIVHIVNDAADGATHIRQVIELGEGSSITIIERFIGDDSAYWTNSVLQARVTENSKLQHIRVQEEGPNATHTAKAYINLGAGAQYHCTNIALGGKVSRFEAHVRILVDEANATVNGVALAGSGQSHDMLTHINHTVPNATSNQTFRTIADKRGKTSFQGKITVEKAAQNTLADQSFKALVFDKTAEANAKPELEILADDVKCAHGATVGQLDDEAIFYLTSRGIDPVEARKMLVESFTADALEAISNDDIKAAITTRINDWMAIRAGSLEG
;
A
#
# COMPACT_ATOMS: atom_id res chain seq x y z
N MET A 1 3.29 -12.61 23.87
CA MET A 1 2.20 -11.63 23.60
C MET A 1 1.33 -11.51 24.85
N ASN A 2 0.61 -10.40 25.05
CA ASN A 2 -0.32 -10.27 26.19
C ASN A 2 -1.47 -11.29 26.03
N GLU A 3 -1.76 -12.07 27.07
CA GLU A 3 -2.81 -13.11 27.10
C GLU A 3 -4.20 -12.54 26.77
N HIS A 4 -4.48 -11.30 27.16
CA HIS A 4 -5.71 -10.60 26.83
C HIS A 4 -5.87 -10.39 25.31
N LEU A 5 -4.80 -10.03 24.60
CA LEU A 5 -4.84 -9.83 23.14
C LEU A 5 -5.11 -11.13 22.40
N VAL A 6 -4.38 -12.18 22.78
CA VAL A 6 -4.53 -13.52 22.21
C VAL A 6 -5.98 -13.98 22.38
N THR A 7 -6.51 -13.91 23.60
CA THR A 7 -7.88 -14.34 23.91
C THR A 7 -8.93 -13.53 23.13
N GLY A 8 -8.73 -12.21 23.01
CA GLY A 8 -9.61 -11.33 22.25
C GLY A 8 -9.68 -11.70 20.78
N TYR A 9 -8.54 -11.84 20.11
CA TYR A 9 -8.52 -12.21 18.69
C TYR A 9 -8.93 -13.67 18.44
N GLN A 10 -8.61 -14.61 19.34
CA GLN A 10 -9.11 -15.99 19.27
C GLN A 10 -10.64 -16.04 19.31
N THR A 11 -11.26 -15.26 20.20
CA THR A 11 -12.72 -15.20 20.31
C THR A 11 -13.35 -14.70 19.02
N GLN A 12 -12.78 -13.66 18.42
CA GLN A 12 -13.22 -13.13 17.14
C GLN A 12 -13.03 -14.14 16.00
N SER A 13 -11.88 -14.80 15.91
CA SER A 13 -11.62 -15.81 14.88
C SER A 13 -12.57 -17.01 14.99
N LYS A 14 -12.88 -17.48 16.21
CA LYS A 14 -13.90 -18.52 16.44
C LYS A 14 -15.29 -18.09 15.99
N SER A 15 -15.65 -16.82 16.18
CA SER A 15 -16.95 -16.28 15.73
C SER A 15 -17.09 -16.25 14.20
N LEU A 16 -15.99 -16.35 13.46
CA LEU A 16 -15.98 -16.39 12.00
C LEU A 16 -16.03 -17.81 11.42
N LEU A 17 -15.96 -18.88 12.22
CA LEU A 17 -16.05 -20.24 11.69
C LEU A 17 -17.35 -20.46 10.91
N GLY A 18 -17.26 -21.05 9.72
CA GLY A 18 -18.40 -21.29 8.82
C GLY A 18 -18.90 -20.07 8.06
N THR A 19 -18.34 -18.87 8.27
CA THR A 19 -18.78 -17.64 7.56
C THR A 19 -18.24 -17.55 6.13
N ILE A 20 -17.11 -18.19 5.84
CA ILE A 20 -16.52 -18.30 4.50
C ILE A 20 -16.28 -19.79 4.24
N PRO A 21 -17.04 -20.41 3.32
CA PRO A 21 -16.82 -21.79 2.92
C PRO A 21 -15.34 -22.05 2.55
N GLY A 22 -14.76 -23.10 3.12
CA GLY A 22 -13.37 -23.52 2.86
C GLY A 22 -12.27 -22.74 3.62
N ALA A 23 -12.60 -21.65 4.32
CA ALA A 23 -11.58 -20.82 4.99
C ALA A 23 -11.25 -21.21 6.44
N ASP A 24 -12.01 -22.11 7.07
CA ASP A 24 -11.90 -22.38 8.51
C ASP A 24 -10.55 -22.98 8.91
N ASN A 25 -10.05 -23.96 8.14
CA ASN A 25 -8.72 -24.53 8.37
C ASN A 25 -7.63 -23.47 8.18
N LEU A 26 -7.76 -22.66 7.13
CA LEU A 26 -6.83 -21.58 6.83
C LEU A 26 -6.77 -20.56 7.98
N ARG A 27 -7.92 -20.08 8.45
CA ARG A 27 -8.03 -19.13 9.56
C ARG A 27 -7.48 -19.72 10.86
N SER A 28 -7.79 -20.98 11.15
CA SER A 28 -7.31 -21.67 12.36
C SER A 28 -5.80 -21.85 12.35
N ASN A 29 -5.20 -22.15 11.20
CA ASN A 29 -3.74 -22.23 11.05
C ASN A 29 -3.11 -20.84 11.26
N ALA A 30 -3.63 -19.82 10.58
CA ALA A 30 -3.11 -18.47 10.70
C ALA A 30 -3.25 -17.90 12.11
N MET A 31 -4.31 -18.24 12.86
CA MET A 31 -4.44 -17.84 14.26
C MET A 31 -3.33 -18.48 15.12
N ARG A 32 -3.02 -19.77 14.92
CA ARG A 32 -1.91 -20.44 15.62
C ARG A 32 -0.56 -19.79 15.30
N ASP A 33 -0.33 -19.44 14.04
CA ASP A 33 0.90 -18.75 13.62
C ASP A 33 0.99 -17.33 14.20
N PHE A 34 -0.14 -16.61 14.28
CA PHE A 34 -0.22 -15.32 14.97
C PHE A 34 0.08 -15.44 16.46
N GLU A 35 -0.41 -16.47 17.14
CA GLU A 35 -0.12 -16.71 18.56
C GLU A 35 1.37 -16.94 18.81
N ALA A 36 2.02 -17.70 17.93
CA ALA A 36 3.45 -17.98 18.01
C ALA A 36 4.31 -16.76 17.68
N SER A 37 3.96 -16.01 16.62
CA SER A 37 4.71 -14.85 16.15
C SER A 37 4.46 -13.60 17.01
N GLY A 38 3.20 -13.34 17.35
CA GLY A 38 2.72 -12.07 17.86
C GLY A 38 2.93 -10.90 16.91
N PHE A 39 2.55 -9.70 17.36
CA PHE A 39 2.83 -8.47 16.62
C PHE A 39 4.32 -8.13 16.58
N PRO A 40 4.81 -7.55 15.47
CA PRO A 40 6.16 -7.03 15.42
C PRO A 40 6.40 -5.93 16.45
N THR A 41 7.65 -5.69 16.82
CA THR A 41 8.03 -4.69 17.82
C THR A 41 9.14 -3.79 17.29
N SER A 42 9.37 -2.64 17.92
CA SER A 42 10.49 -1.75 17.57
C SER A 42 11.89 -2.38 17.77
N LYS A 43 11.97 -3.54 18.44
CA LYS A 43 13.21 -4.34 18.51
C LYS A 43 13.45 -5.15 17.24
N THR A 44 12.39 -5.45 16.48
CA THR A 44 12.49 -6.03 15.14
C THR A 44 12.96 -4.93 14.21
N GLU A 45 14.07 -5.17 13.52
CA GLU A 45 14.77 -4.14 12.74
C GLU A 45 13.86 -3.44 11.73
N ALA A 46 13.06 -4.20 10.98
CA ALA A 46 12.10 -3.69 9.99
C ALA A 46 11.00 -2.77 10.58
N TRP A 47 10.82 -2.79 11.90
CA TRP A 47 9.77 -2.06 12.64
C TRP A 47 10.34 -0.99 13.57
N ARG A 48 11.62 -0.67 13.45
CA ARG A 48 12.30 0.33 14.29
C ARG A 48 11.59 1.69 14.27
N TYR A 49 11.09 2.11 13.11
CA TYR A 49 10.50 3.44 12.89
C TYR A 49 8.97 3.49 12.97
N THR A 50 8.30 2.33 13.03
CA THR A 50 6.84 2.24 13.18
C THR A 50 6.47 1.64 14.53
N SER A 51 5.81 2.44 15.37
CA SER A 51 5.32 1.97 16.66
C SER A 51 4.09 1.09 16.49
N THR A 52 4.20 -0.18 16.87
CA THR A 52 3.08 -1.11 16.98
C THR A 52 2.43 -1.11 18.37
N LYS A 53 2.79 -0.15 19.24
CA LYS A 53 2.35 -0.14 20.64
C LYS A 53 0.83 -0.21 20.77
N LEU A 54 0.09 0.55 19.96
CA LEU A 54 -1.37 0.54 19.95
C LEU A 54 -1.92 -0.87 19.70
N LEU A 55 -1.42 -1.54 18.65
CA LEU A 55 -1.82 -2.92 18.30
C LEU A 55 -1.44 -3.94 19.38
N ARG A 56 -0.36 -3.67 20.13
CA ARG A 56 0.16 -4.54 21.19
C ARG A 56 -0.44 -4.29 22.57
N ASP A 57 -1.24 -3.25 22.75
CA ASP A 57 -1.85 -2.90 24.03
C ASP A 57 -3.38 -2.91 23.97
N HIS A 58 -3.97 -2.94 22.76
CA HIS A 58 -5.41 -2.86 22.54
C HIS A 58 -5.91 -3.93 21.57
N VAL A 59 -7.05 -4.56 21.89
CA VAL A 59 -7.76 -5.47 20.99
C VAL A 59 -8.73 -4.65 20.17
N PHE A 60 -8.50 -4.55 18.86
CA PHE A 60 -9.53 -4.04 17.95
C PHE A 60 -10.54 -5.15 17.67
N ASN A 61 -11.82 -4.80 17.72
CA ASN A 61 -12.90 -5.71 17.35
C ASN A 61 -13.15 -5.64 15.85
N LEU A 62 -13.67 -6.69 15.23
CA LEU A 62 -14.15 -6.63 13.85
C LEU A 62 -15.12 -5.45 13.69
N ALA A 63 -14.82 -4.55 12.75
CA ALA A 63 -15.62 -3.34 12.54
C ALA A 63 -17.10 -3.69 12.31
N PRO A 64 -18.06 -2.97 12.92
CA PRO A 64 -19.48 -3.28 12.80
C PRO A 64 -19.96 -3.11 11.35
N ARG A 65 -21.09 -3.73 11.02
CA ARG A 65 -21.76 -3.44 9.75
C ARG A 65 -22.25 -1.98 9.79
N TYR A 66 -21.98 -1.25 8.71
CA TYR A 66 -22.52 0.08 8.51
C TYR A 66 -23.85 -0.05 7.76
N GLU A 67 -24.92 0.50 8.32
CA GLU A 67 -26.28 0.33 7.78
C GLU A 67 -26.76 1.55 6.97
N ALA A 68 -26.03 2.67 7.04
CA ALA A 68 -26.37 3.88 6.30
C ALA A 68 -25.69 3.87 4.92
N SER A 69 -26.27 4.63 3.98
CA SER A 69 -25.65 4.88 2.68
C SER A 69 -24.35 5.67 2.86
N VAL A 70 -23.30 5.30 2.14
CA VAL A 70 -22.05 6.05 2.09
C VAL A 70 -22.07 7.02 0.92
N ASP A 71 -21.55 8.22 1.14
CA ASP A 71 -21.25 9.14 0.04
C ASP A 71 -19.92 8.73 -0.59
N LEU A 72 -19.96 8.28 -1.83
CA LEU A 72 -18.76 7.88 -2.55
C LEU A 72 -18.07 9.12 -3.11
N PRO A 73 -16.78 9.34 -2.81
CA PRO A 73 -16.05 10.42 -3.45
C PRO A 73 -15.97 10.18 -4.96
N PRO A 74 -15.77 11.26 -5.74
CA PRO A 74 -15.50 11.14 -7.16
C PRO A 74 -14.33 10.19 -7.41
N ALA A 75 -14.42 9.42 -8.49
CA ALA A 75 -13.33 8.58 -8.96
C ALA A 75 -12.11 9.44 -9.30
N LEU A 76 -10.91 8.84 -9.24
CA LEU A 76 -9.67 9.53 -9.59
C LEU A 76 -9.51 9.79 -11.10
N GLY A 77 -10.36 9.18 -11.93
CA GLY A 77 -10.40 9.29 -13.38
C GLY A 77 -11.57 8.46 -13.92
N GLU A 78 -11.59 8.24 -15.23
CA GLU A 78 -12.48 7.24 -15.85
C GLU A 78 -12.11 5.83 -15.34
N THR A 79 -13.10 4.97 -15.13
CA THR A 79 -12.90 3.64 -14.52
C THR A 79 -13.74 2.59 -15.23
N ALA A 80 -13.19 1.39 -15.44
CA ALA A 80 -13.93 0.24 -15.94
C ALA A 80 -14.93 -0.30 -14.90
N ALA A 81 -14.60 -0.18 -13.61
CA ALA A 81 -15.42 -0.61 -12.49
C ALA A 81 -15.01 0.12 -11.20
N ARG A 82 -15.96 0.26 -10.27
CA ARG A 82 -15.75 0.77 -8.92
C ARG A 82 -16.31 -0.22 -7.90
N LEU A 83 -15.45 -0.79 -7.07
CA LEU A 83 -15.81 -1.84 -6.11
C LEU A 83 -15.64 -1.31 -4.69
N VAL A 84 -16.72 -1.31 -3.93
CA VAL A 84 -16.79 -0.63 -2.64
C VAL A 84 -16.81 -1.64 -1.51
N PHE A 85 -16.00 -1.36 -0.49
CA PHE A 85 -15.99 -2.07 0.78
C PHE A 85 -16.28 -1.09 1.90
N ILE A 86 -17.29 -1.38 2.71
CA ILE A 86 -17.65 -0.57 3.88
C ILE A 86 -17.35 -1.38 5.14
N ASN A 87 -16.54 -0.82 6.03
CA ASN A 87 -16.04 -1.49 7.23
C ASN A 87 -15.47 -2.88 6.92
N GLY A 88 -14.78 -3.03 5.78
CA GLY A 88 -14.13 -4.28 5.37
C GLY A 88 -15.06 -5.39 4.90
N ARG A 89 -16.27 -5.05 4.44
CA ARG A 89 -17.22 -5.96 3.78
C ARG A 89 -17.55 -5.42 2.40
N TYR A 90 -17.64 -6.28 1.40
CA TYR A 90 -18.05 -5.87 0.06
C TYR A 90 -19.50 -5.36 0.11
N ASP A 91 -19.75 -4.22 -0.54
CA ASP A 91 -21.07 -3.62 -0.66
C ASP A 91 -21.51 -3.63 -2.13
N GLU A 92 -22.47 -4.50 -2.45
CA GLU A 92 -22.95 -4.68 -3.83
C GLU A 92 -23.73 -3.48 -4.34
N GLU A 93 -24.49 -2.79 -3.49
CA GLU A 93 -25.33 -1.66 -3.89
C GLU A 93 -24.50 -0.41 -4.21
N ALA A 94 -23.39 -0.21 -3.50
CA ALA A 94 -22.44 0.86 -3.74
C ALA A 94 -21.41 0.54 -4.84
N SER A 95 -21.36 -0.70 -5.32
CA SER A 95 -20.41 -1.14 -6.34
C SER A 95 -21.00 -1.12 -7.75
N ASP A 96 -20.15 -0.83 -8.73
CA ASP A 96 -20.47 -0.89 -10.15
C ASP A 96 -19.38 -1.67 -10.90
N PHE A 97 -19.80 -2.74 -11.58
CA PHE A 97 -18.92 -3.58 -12.39
C PHE A 97 -18.76 -3.10 -13.84
N GLY A 98 -19.55 -2.12 -14.28
CA GLY A 98 -19.59 -1.73 -15.68
C GLY A 98 -19.73 -2.94 -16.62
N ASP A 99 -18.90 -2.97 -17.68
CA ASP A 99 -18.80 -4.11 -18.60
C ASP A 99 -17.64 -5.08 -18.26
N LEU A 100 -16.94 -4.86 -17.14
CA LEU A 100 -15.76 -5.60 -16.76
C LEU A 100 -16.01 -7.11 -16.58
N TRP A 101 -17.23 -7.48 -16.16
CA TRP A 101 -17.67 -8.86 -15.99
C TRP A 101 -17.64 -9.68 -17.30
N GLN A 102 -17.60 -9.02 -18.46
CA GLN A 102 -17.47 -9.67 -19.76
C GLN A 102 -16.01 -10.04 -20.09
N ALA A 103 -15.05 -9.31 -19.52
CA ALA A 103 -13.63 -9.41 -19.88
C ALA A 103 -12.83 -10.26 -18.88
N ILE A 104 -13.18 -10.23 -17.59
CA ILE A 104 -12.43 -10.90 -16.53
C ILE A 104 -13.34 -11.63 -15.55
N SER A 105 -12.78 -12.56 -14.78
CA SER A 105 -13.51 -13.21 -13.70
C SER A 105 -13.23 -12.51 -12.38
N ILE A 106 -14.28 -11.99 -11.74
CA ILE A 106 -14.23 -11.43 -10.39
C ILE A 106 -15.01 -12.36 -9.48
N ARG A 107 -14.37 -12.85 -8.42
CA ARG A 107 -14.95 -13.84 -7.50
C ARG A 107 -14.65 -13.45 -6.06
N SER A 108 -15.53 -13.86 -5.14
CA SER A 108 -15.20 -13.79 -3.72
C SER A 108 -14.02 -14.71 -3.38
N LEU A 109 -13.27 -14.35 -2.36
CA LEU A 109 -12.16 -15.15 -1.85
C LEU A 109 -12.59 -16.57 -1.42
N ALA A 110 -13.84 -16.72 -0.96
CA ALA A 110 -14.45 -18.00 -0.61
C ALA A 110 -14.38 -19.00 -1.78
N ASN A 111 -14.84 -18.56 -2.96
CA ASN A 111 -14.87 -19.39 -4.16
C ASN A 111 -13.46 -19.73 -4.63
N HIS A 112 -12.50 -18.82 -4.42
CA HIS A 112 -11.11 -19.07 -4.77
C HIS A 112 -10.49 -20.18 -3.90
N PHE A 113 -10.62 -20.11 -2.58
CA PHE A 113 -10.07 -21.12 -1.66
C PHE A 113 -10.65 -22.52 -1.89
N MET A 114 -11.94 -22.62 -2.21
CA MET A 114 -12.58 -23.91 -2.48
C MET A 114 -12.17 -24.54 -3.81
N SER A 115 -11.68 -23.76 -4.76
CA SER A 115 -11.42 -24.23 -6.12
C SER A 115 -10.06 -24.91 -6.31
N ASN A 116 -9.07 -24.61 -5.46
CA ASN A 116 -7.71 -25.15 -5.59
C ASN A 116 -6.88 -24.93 -4.30
N GLU A 117 -6.68 -25.98 -3.50
CA GLU A 117 -5.91 -25.92 -2.23
C GLU A 117 -4.44 -25.49 -2.42
N ASP A 118 -3.79 -25.90 -3.53
CA ASP A 118 -2.40 -25.55 -3.81
C ASP A 118 -2.24 -24.06 -4.16
N ARG A 119 -3.18 -23.50 -4.92
CA ARG A 119 -3.21 -22.05 -5.23
C ARG A 119 -3.54 -21.23 -3.99
N ALA A 120 -4.42 -21.71 -3.12
CA ALA A 120 -4.72 -21.07 -1.84
C ALA A 120 -3.47 -20.94 -0.93
N ASN A 121 -2.65 -21.99 -0.87
CA ASN A 121 -1.42 -22.00 -0.07
C ASN A 121 -0.30 -21.15 -0.69
N GLU A 122 -0.20 -21.07 -2.02
CA GLU A 122 0.75 -20.17 -2.68
C GLU A 122 0.42 -18.70 -2.50
N LEU A 123 -0.88 -18.40 -2.39
CA LEU A 123 -1.38 -17.04 -2.30
C LEU A 123 -1.41 -16.56 -0.85
N VAL A 124 -1.69 -17.37 0.18
CA VAL A 124 -1.60 -16.92 1.58
C VAL A 124 -0.13 -16.77 2.00
N ARG A 125 0.46 -15.62 1.63
CA ARG A 125 1.82 -15.24 1.97
C ARG A 125 1.85 -14.19 3.07
N GLY A 126 2.85 -14.36 3.91
CA GLY A 126 3.18 -13.51 5.03
C GLY A 126 3.79 -14.35 6.15
N ASN A 127 4.89 -13.86 6.72
CA ASN A 127 5.64 -14.54 7.75
C ASN A 127 5.70 -13.71 9.05
N ASP A 128 4.67 -12.89 9.26
CA ASP A 128 4.58 -11.97 10.38
C ASP A 128 3.16 -11.89 10.93
N GLY A 129 3.06 -11.47 12.20
CA GLY A 129 1.79 -11.42 12.91
C GLY A 129 0.69 -10.61 12.24
N LEU A 130 0.98 -9.53 11.50
CA LEU A 130 -0.08 -8.75 10.84
C LEU A 130 -0.70 -9.50 9.68
N SER A 131 0.12 -10.21 8.90
CA SER A 131 -0.33 -11.05 7.78
C SER A 131 -1.12 -12.27 8.29
N TYR A 132 -0.64 -12.89 9.38
CA TYR A 132 -1.34 -14.01 10.03
C TYR A 132 -2.69 -13.57 10.60
N LEU A 133 -2.73 -12.44 11.31
CA LEU A 133 -3.98 -11.93 11.87
C LEU A 133 -4.97 -11.47 10.79
N ASN A 134 -4.49 -10.83 9.71
CA ASN A 134 -5.33 -10.54 8.54
C ASN A 134 -5.95 -11.84 8.01
N THR A 135 -5.17 -12.91 7.87
CA THR A 135 -5.69 -14.20 7.38
C THR A 135 -6.72 -14.80 8.35
N ALA A 136 -6.43 -14.76 9.65
CA ALA A 136 -7.28 -15.36 10.68
C ALA A 136 -8.63 -14.64 10.85
N LEU A 137 -8.69 -13.35 10.51
CA LEU A 137 -9.84 -12.47 10.71
C LEU A 137 -10.42 -11.89 9.41
N LEU A 138 -9.89 -12.26 8.24
CA LEU A 138 -10.41 -11.80 6.95
C LEU A 138 -11.90 -12.13 6.89
N ARG A 139 -12.74 -11.18 6.47
CA ARG A 139 -14.19 -11.39 6.32
C ARG A 139 -14.63 -11.46 4.87
N ASP A 140 -13.91 -10.74 4.02
CA ASP A 140 -14.25 -10.57 2.63
C ASP A 140 -13.00 -10.27 1.81
N GLY A 141 -13.13 -10.35 0.50
CA GLY A 141 -12.05 -10.13 -0.45
C GLY A 141 -12.43 -10.56 -1.85
N LEU A 142 -11.80 -9.95 -2.84
CA LEU A 142 -12.04 -10.26 -4.24
C LEU A 142 -10.79 -10.87 -4.88
N VAL A 143 -11.07 -11.74 -5.84
CA VAL A 143 -10.09 -12.34 -6.73
C VAL A 143 -10.38 -11.88 -8.14
N PHE A 144 -9.42 -11.19 -8.74
CA PHE A 144 -9.43 -10.74 -10.12
C PHE A 144 -8.59 -11.71 -10.94
N SER A 145 -9.21 -12.46 -11.85
CA SER A 145 -8.49 -13.31 -12.79
C SER A 145 -8.66 -12.75 -14.21
N VAL A 146 -7.59 -12.21 -14.77
CA VAL A 146 -7.54 -11.67 -16.13
C VAL A 146 -7.05 -12.79 -17.08
N PRO A 147 -7.82 -13.17 -18.12
CA PRO A 147 -7.37 -14.17 -19.08
C PRO A 147 -6.16 -13.71 -19.90
N SER A 148 -5.40 -14.64 -20.48
CA SER A 148 -4.24 -14.33 -21.31
C SER A 148 -4.61 -13.42 -22.48
N GLY A 149 -3.74 -12.45 -22.77
CA GLY A 149 -3.87 -11.49 -23.87
C GLY A 149 -4.90 -10.37 -23.66
N ILE A 150 -5.74 -10.44 -22.62
CA ILE A 150 -6.74 -9.41 -22.36
C ILE A 150 -6.09 -8.14 -21.82
N GLN A 151 -6.40 -7.00 -22.44
CA GLN A 151 -6.00 -5.68 -21.98
C GLN A 151 -7.22 -4.99 -21.37
N ILE A 152 -7.08 -4.49 -20.15
CA ILE A 152 -8.08 -3.65 -19.49
C ILE A 152 -7.51 -2.23 -19.45
N ASP A 153 -7.98 -1.39 -20.38
CA ASP A 153 -7.44 -0.05 -20.59
C ASP A 153 -7.79 0.90 -19.44
N ASP A 154 -9.05 0.90 -19.02
CA ASP A 154 -9.53 1.72 -17.90
C ASP A 154 -9.29 1.05 -16.54
N PRO A 155 -8.91 1.81 -15.50
CA PRO A 155 -8.61 1.26 -14.19
C PRO A 155 -9.84 0.69 -13.50
N ILE A 156 -9.60 -0.27 -12.61
CA ILE A 156 -10.56 -0.69 -11.59
C ILE A 156 -10.23 0.05 -10.30
N GLU A 157 -11.18 0.81 -9.76
CA GLU A 157 -11.05 1.43 -8.46
C GLU A 157 -11.67 0.55 -7.38
N ILE A 158 -10.91 0.21 -6.35
CA ILE A 158 -11.37 -0.50 -5.15
C ILE A 158 -11.36 0.51 -4.01
N VAL A 159 -12.53 0.89 -3.52
CA VAL A 159 -12.71 1.92 -2.49
C VAL A 159 -13.02 1.25 -1.16
N HIS A 160 -12.14 1.45 -0.18
CA HIS A 160 -12.30 1.00 1.19
C HIS A 160 -12.71 2.18 2.07
N ILE A 161 -13.92 2.11 2.64
CA ILE A 161 -14.49 3.14 3.52
C ILE A 161 -14.63 2.56 4.92
N VAL A 162 -14.16 3.30 5.92
CA VAL A 162 -14.38 2.98 7.33
C VAL A 162 -15.15 4.10 8.02
N ASN A 163 -16.37 3.83 8.47
CA ASN A 163 -17.27 4.77 9.13
C ASN A 163 -17.87 4.18 10.41
N ASP A 164 -18.07 5.02 11.42
CA ASP A 164 -18.66 4.69 12.73
C ASP A 164 -18.07 3.41 13.34
N ALA A 165 -16.75 3.24 13.20
CA ALA A 165 -16.03 2.01 13.54
C ALA A 165 -15.01 2.24 14.66
N ALA A 166 -15.33 3.08 15.64
CA ALA A 166 -14.48 3.27 16.82
C ALA A 166 -14.13 1.92 17.49
N ASP A 167 -12.84 1.72 17.76
CA ASP A 167 -12.23 0.46 18.23
C ASP A 167 -12.45 -0.75 17.29
N GLY A 168 -12.84 -0.47 16.05
CA GLY A 168 -13.06 -1.42 14.98
C GLY A 168 -11.80 -1.70 14.15
N ALA A 169 -11.74 -2.89 13.57
CA ALA A 169 -10.73 -3.29 12.61
C ALA A 169 -11.33 -3.90 11.34
N THR A 170 -10.71 -3.57 10.21
CA THR A 170 -11.00 -4.19 8.92
C THR A 170 -9.82 -5.08 8.51
N HIS A 171 -10.12 -6.31 8.11
CA HIS A 171 -9.15 -7.27 7.60
C HIS A 171 -9.54 -7.66 6.18
N ILE A 172 -8.88 -7.05 5.21
CA ILE A 172 -9.23 -7.12 3.79
C ILE A 172 -8.14 -7.87 3.03
N ARG A 173 -8.53 -8.69 2.06
CA ARG A 173 -7.59 -9.36 1.17
C ARG A 173 -8.02 -9.27 -0.29
N GLN A 174 -7.11 -8.86 -1.16
CA GLN A 174 -7.30 -8.87 -2.61
C GLN A 174 -6.30 -9.81 -3.27
N VAL A 175 -6.75 -10.52 -4.29
CA VAL A 175 -5.90 -11.41 -5.10
C VAL A 175 -6.03 -11.03 -6.57
N ILE A 176 -4.89 -10.88 -7.24
CA ILE A 176 -4.82 -10.55 -8.67
C ILE A 176 -4.05 -11.67 -9.38
N GLU A 177 -4.66 -12.28 -10.37
CA GLU A 177 -4.07 -13.29 -11.22
C GLU A 177 -4.11 -12.81 -12.68
N LEU A 178 -2.94 -12.52 -13.24
CA LEU A 178 -2.82 -12.13 -14.65
C LEU A 178 -2.45 -13.33 -15.50
N GLY A 179 -3.20 -13.56 -16.58
CA GLY A 179 -2.81 -14.45 -17.66
C GLY A 179 -1.66 -13.85 -18.48
N GLU A 180 -0.98 -14.68 -19.26
CA GLU A 180 0.17 -14.26 -20.07
C GLU A 180 -0.22 -13.10 -21.00
N GLY A 181 0.64 -12.09 -21.10
CA GLY A 181 0.43 -10.94 -21.97
C GLY A 181 -0.76 -10.05 -21.60
N SER A 182 -1.43 -10.28 -20.46
CA SER A 182 -2.58 -9.47 -20.03
C SER A 182 -2.16 -8.20 -19.29
N SER A 183 -3.03 -7.19 -19.22
CA SER A 183 -2.76 -5.98 -18.46
C SER A 183 -3.96 -5.45 -17.71
N ILE A 184 -3.70 -4.85 -16.54
CA ILE A 184 -4.72 -4.22 -15.71
C ILE A 184 -4.12 -3.09 -14.86
N THR A 185 -4.95 -2.08 -14.58
CA THR A 185 -4.68 -1.07 -13.55
C THR A 185 -5.65 -1.22 -12.38
N ILE A 186 -5.11 -1.38 -11.18
CA ILE A 186 -5.87 -1.39 -9.91
C ILE A 186 -5.52 -0.14 -9.12
N ILE A 187 -6.56 0.57 -8.68
CA ILE A 187 -6.47 1.69 -7.73
C ILE A 187 -7.07 1.21 -6.40
N GLU A 188 -6.27 1.08 -5.35
CA GLU A 188 -6.79 0.90 -3.99
C GLU A 188 -6.91 2.27 -3.30
N ARG A 189 -8.12 2.65 -2.90
CA ARG A 189 -8.35 3.91 -2.19
C ARG A 189 -8.88 3.63 -0.79
N PHE A 190 -8.20 4.18 0.23
CA PHE A 190 -8.56 3.99 1.64
C PHE A 190 -9.01 5.32 2.24
N ILE A 191 -10.21 5.32 2.80
CA ILE A 191 -10.89 6.52 3.31
C ILE A 191 -11.61 6.13 4.60
N GLY A 192 -11.75 7.07 5.50
CA GLY A 192 -12.70 6.90 6.59
C GLY A 192 -12.83 8.17 7.43
N ASP A 193 -13.77 8.12 8.35
CA ASP A 193 -14.07 9.21 9.25
C ASP A 193 -13.01 9.39 10.37
N ASP A 194 -13.29 10.29 11.31
CA ASP A 194 -12.40 10.62 12.42
C ASP A 194 -12.39 9.56 13.53
N SER A 195 -13.08 8.43 13.39
CA SER A 195 -13.06 7.34 14.36
C SER A 195 -11.66 6.76 14.54
N ALA A 196 -11.37 6.25 15.74
CA ALA A 196 -10.15 5.49 15.98
C ALA A 196 -10.37 4.03 15.58
N TYR A 197 -9.83 3.63 14.43
CA TYR A 197 -9.94 2.26 13.90
C TYR A 197 -8.60 1.75 13.35
N TRP A 198 -8.57 0.48 12.99
CA TRP A 198 -7.43 -0.15 12.35
C TRP A 198 -7.79 -0.82 11.02
N THR A 199 -7.19 -0.36 9.93
CA THR A 199 -7.23 -1.07 8.65
C THR A 199 -6.01 -1.96 8.48
N ASN A 200 -6.24 -3.26 8.23
CA ASN A 200 -5.21 -4.24 7.93
C ASN A 200 -5.49 -4.87 6.55
N SER A 201 -4.79 -4.43 5.51
CA SER A 201 -5.02 -4.85 4.13
C SER A 201 -3.87 -5.68 3.57
N VAL A 202 -4.20 -6.69 2.77
CA VAL A 202 -3.22 -7.52 2.07
C VAL A 202 -3.63 -7.66 0.60
N LEU A 203 -2.76 -7.27 -0.31
CA LEU A 203 -2.90 -7.53 -1.74
C LEU A 203 -1.86 -8.56 -2.17
N GLN A 204 -2.28 -9.51 -3.00
CA GLN A 204 -1.41 -10.55 -3.54
C GLN A 204 -1.58 -10.58 -5.06
N ALA A 205 -0.48 -10.60 -5.80
CA ALA A 205 -0.53 -10.64 -7.25
C ALA A 205 0.44 -11.66 -7.84
N ARG A 206 -0.07 -12.40 -8.83
CA ARG A 206 0.75 -13.17 -9.78
C ARG A 206 0.69 -12.48 -11.13
N VAL A 207 1.81 -11.88 -11.51
CA VAL A 207 1.99 -11.16 -12.78
C VAL A 207 2.80 -12.11 -13.67
N THR A 208 2.11 -12.81 -14.57
CA THR A 208 2.71 -13.86 -15.40
C THR A 208 3.45 -13.28 -16.61
N GLU A 209 3.96 -14.14 -17.47
CA GLU A 209 4.83 -13.78 -18.58
C GLU A 209 4.25 -12.64 -19.45
N ASN A 210 5.06 -11.63 -19.73
CA ASN A 210 4.74 -10.45 -20.52
C ASN A 210 3.48 -9.68 -20.08
N SER A 211 2.96 -9.94 -18.87
CA SER A 211 1.79 -9.25 -18.33
C SER A 211 2.18 -8.00 -17.54
N LYS A 212 1.24 -7.06 -17.38
CA LYS A 212 1.48 -5.78 -16.73
C LYS A 212 0.44 -5.50 -15.65
N LEU A 213 0.90 -5.25 -14.43
CA LEU A 213 0.07 -4.76 -13.33
C LEU A 213 0.50 -3.35 -12.94
N GLN A 214 -0.41 -2.40 -13.08
CA GLN A 214 -0.28 -1.08 -12.46
C GLN A 214 -1.11 -1.03 -11.18
N HIS A 215 -0.47 -0.70 -10.06
CA HIS A 215 -1.05 -0.72 -8.73
C HIS A 215 -0.87 0.64 -8.05
N ILE A 216 -1.94 1.42 -7.99
CA ILE A 216 -1.95 2.75 -7.40
C ILE A 216 -2.65 2.66 -6.05
N ARG A 217 -2.01 3.14 -4.98
CA ARG A 217 -2.60 3.17 -3.64
C ARG A 217 -2.75 4.60 -3.19
N VAL A 218 -3.95 4.99 -2.76
CA VAL A 218 -4.24 6.33 -2.24
C VAL A 218 -4.85 6.18 -0.85
N GLN A 219 -4.08 6.53 0.18
CA GLN A 219 -4.47 6.39 1.58
C GLN A 219 -4.77 7.76 2.19
N GLU A 220 -6.06 8.02 2.40
CA GLU A 220 -6.69 9.28 2.82
C GLU A 220 -7.58 9.08 4.05
N GLU A 221 -7.28 8.09 4.90
CA GLU A 221 -8.07 7.78 6.09
C GLU A 221 -8.00 8.92 7.12
N GLY A 222 -9.02 8.99 7.99
CA GLY A 222 -9.12 10.01 9.02
C GLY A 222 -7.93 10.04 10.01
N PRO A 223 -7.77 11.15 10.74
CA PRO A 223 -6.57 11.47 11.52
C PRO A 223 -6.29 10.52 12.69
N ASN A 224 -7.27 9.72 13.10
CA ASN A 224 -7.13 8.74 14.19
C ASN A 224 -6.90 7.29 13.70
N ALA A 225 -6.97 7.06 12.38
CA ALA A 225 -6.82 5.74 11.80
C ALA A 225 -5.39 5.20 11.97
N THR A 226 -5.30 3.88 12.21
CA THR A 226 -4.08 3.11 12.04
C THR A 226 -4.21 2.26 10.79
N HIS A 227 -3.22 2.28 9.92
CA HIS A 227 -3.23 1.54 8.67
C HIS A 227 -1.97 0.69 8.52
N THR A 228 -2.17 -0.60 8.28
CA THR A 228 -1.10 -1.52 7.94
C THR A 228 -1.47 -2.24 6.65
N ALA A 229 -0.63 -2.13 5.63
CA ALA A 229 -0.87 -2.74 4.34
C ALA A 229 0.33 -3.51 3.85
N LYS A 230 0.09 -4.62 3.15
CA LYS A 230 1.14 -5.38 2.47
C LYS A 230 0.72 -5.77 1.07
N ALA A 231 1.64 -5.63 0.12
CA ALA A 231 1.52 -6.18 -1.22
C ALA A 231 2.58 -7.28 -1.42
N TYR A 232 2.16 -8.48 -1.82
CA TYR A 232 3.05 -9.59 -2.17
C TYR A 232 2.94 -9.88 -3.66
N ILE A 233 4.03 -9.69 -4.40
CA ILE A 233 4.02 -9.69 -5.86
C ILE A 233 5.05 -10.71 -6.37
N ASN A 234 4.61 -11.61 -7.24
CA ASN A 234 5.49 -12.53 -7.96
C ASN A 234 5.47 -12.19 -9.45
N LEU A 235 6.65 -11.95 -10.02
CA LEU A 235 6.82 -11.61 -11.44
C LEU A 235 7.37 -12.80 -12.23
N GLY A 236 6.71 -13.11 -13.34
CA GLY A 236 7.16 -14.02 -14.39
C GLY A 236 8.05 -13.35 -15.44
N ALA A 237 8.31 -14.04 -16.55
CA ALA A 237 9.25 -13.60 -17.59
C ALA A 237 8.76 -12.31 -18.26
N GLY A 238 9.60 -11.30 -18.41
CA GLY A 238 9.21 -10.02 -19.05
C GLY A 238 8.02 -9.29 -18.37
N ALA A 239 7.60 -9.73 -17.19
CA ALA A 239 6.45 -9.18 -16.48
C ALA A 239 6.76 -7.79 -15.91
N GLN A 240 5.76 -6.92 -15.87
CA GLN A 240 5.91 -5.54 -15.41
C GLN A 240 5.00 -5.26 -14.22
N TYR A 241 5.58 -4.78 -13.12
CA TYR A 241 4.81 -4.29 -11.98
C TYR A 241 5.18 -2.85 -11.66
N HIS A 242 4.19 -1.96 -11.73
CA HIS A 242 4.33 -0.55 -11.40
C HIS A 242 3.45 -0.21 -10.21
N CYS A 243 4.06 0.00 -9.05
CA CYS A 243 3.36 0.44 -7.85
C CYS A 243 3.64 1.90 -7.56
N THR A 244 2.60 2.68 -7.26
CA THR A 244 2.74 4.03 -6.72
C THR A 244 1.89 4.15 -5.46
N ASN A 245 2.53 4.32 -4.30
CA ASN A 245 1.84 4.47 -3.03
C ASN A 245 1.81 5.93 -2.56
N ILE A 246 0.61 6.45 -2.33
CA ILE A 246 0.35 7.82 -1.87
C ILE A 246 -0.25 7.75 -0.46
N ALA A 247 0.51 8.19 0.55
CA ALA A 247 0.10 8.21 1.96
C ALA A 247 -0.10 9.66 2.43
N LEU A 248 -1.36 10.03 2.69
CA LEU A 248 -1.78 11.40 3.02
C LEU A 248 -2.52 11.49 4.37
N GLY A 249 -3.18 10.40 4.76
CA GLY A 249 -4.07 10.32 5.93
C GLY A 249 -3.59 9.40 7.05
N GLY A 250 -4.40 9.23 8.08
CA GLY A 250 -4.10 8.35 9.22
C GLY A 250 -3.12 8.93 10.23
N LYS A 251 -3.24 8.44 11.47
CA LYS A 251 -2.29 8.69 12.55
C LYS A 251 -0.99 7.92 12.34
N VAL A 252 -1.13 6.66 11.96
CA VAL A 252 -0.03 5.77 11.61
C VAL A 252 -0.41 5.06 10.32
N SER A 253 0.42 5.15 9.31
CA SER A 253 0.23 4.41 8.06
C SER A 253 1.54 3.70 7.73
N ARG A 254 1.46 2.39 7.48
CA ARG A 254 2.59 1.61 6.99
C ARG A 254 2.18 0.76 5.81
N PHE A 255 2.90 0.91 4.71
CA PHE A 255 2.77 0.04 3.55
C PHE A 255 4.06 -0.76 3.35
N GLU A 256 3.95 -2.05 3.05
CA GLU A 256 5.06 -2.90 2.69
C GLU A 256 4.85 -3.51 1.29
N ALA A 257 5.78 -3.30 0.37
CA ALA A 257 5.78 -3.96 -0.94
C ALA A 257 6.87 -5.03 -1.00
N HIS A 258 6.46 -6.29 -1.07
CA HIS A 258 7.33 -7.47 -1.16
C HIS A 258 7.25 -8.03 -2.59
N VAL A 259 8.29 -7.81 -3.39
CA VAL A 259 8.35 -8.21 -4.80
C VAL A 259 9.39 -9.30 -4.99
N ARG A 260 9.01 -10.41 -5.61
CA ARG A 260 9.92 -11.48 -6.02
C ARG A 260 9.94 -11.58 -7.55
N ILE A 261 11.13 -11.45 -8.12
CA ILE A 261 11.35 -11.60 -9.56
C ILE A 261 11.83 -13.03 -9.79
N LEU A 262 10.94 -13.86 -10.34
CA LEU A 262 11.11 -15.32 -10.38
C LEU A 262 11.62 -15.83 -11.73
N VAL A 263 11.48 -15.03 -12.79
CA VAL A 263 11.89 -15.37 -14.16
C VAL A 263 12.49 -14.13 -14.83
N ASP A 264 13.32 -14.34 -15.84
CA ASP A 264 14.17 -13.34 -16.47
C ASP A 264 13.42 -12.15 -17.09
N GLU A 265 14.16 -11.05 -17.28
CA GLU A 265 13.70 -9.84 -17.98
C GLU A 265 12.52 -9.07 -17.35
N ALA A 266 12.05 -9.48 -16.17
CA ALA A 266 10.97 -8.76 -15.48
C ALA A 266 11.43 -7.39 -14.96
N ASN A 267 10.48 -6.45 -14.87
CA ASN A 267 10.67 -5.10 -14.34
C ASN A 267 9.75 -4.82 -13.16
N ALA A 268 10.33 -4.28 -12.08
CA ALA A 268 9.57 -3.79 -10.93
C ALA A 268 9.86 -2.31 -10.66
N THR A 269 8.85 -1.46 -10.77
CA THR A 269 8.90 -0.07 -10.32
C THR A 269 8.03 0.09 -9.08
N VAL A 270 8.60 0.55 -7.96
CA VAL A 270 7.88 0.77 -6.71
C VAL A 270 8.18 2.16 -6.18
N ASN A 271 7.25 3.07 -6.39
CA ASN A 271 7.36 4.48 -6.04
C ASN A 271 6.42 4.86 -4.91
N GLY A 272 6.64 6.03 -4.33
CA GLY A 272 5.66 6.59 -3.41
C GLY A 272 5.89 8.01 -2.95
N VAL A 273 4.79 8.61 -2.51
CA VAL A 273 4.73 9.91 -1.84
C VAL A 273 4.13 9.71 -0.45
N ALA A 274 4.76 10.29 0.57
CA ALA A 274 4.22 10.26 1.93
C ALA A 274 4.30 11.65 2.58
N LEU A 275 3.18 12.15 3.09
CA LEU A 275 3.05 13.48 3.67
C LEU A 275 2.55 13.40 5.13
N ALA A 276 3.43 13.64 6.09
CA ALA A 276 3.11 13.51 7.52
C ALA A 276 3.09 14.87 8.22
N GLY A 277 1.94 15.25 8.77
CA GLY A 277 1.77 16.42 9.63
C GLY A 277 1.80 16.07 11.13
N SER A 278 1.29 17.00 11.96
CA SER A 278 1.21 16.82 13.41
C SER A 278 0.53 15.53 13.84
N GLY A 279 1.24 14.73 14.63
CA GLY A 279 0.75 13.46 15.16
C GLY A 279 0.71 12.31 14.14
N GLN A 280 1.09 12.54 12.89
CA GLN A 280 1.10 11.52 11.83
C GLN A 280 2.48 10.86 11.71
N SER A 281 2.47 9.57 11.42
CA SER A 281 3.65 8.77 11.10
C SER A 281 3.38 7.90 9.90
N HIS A 282 4.07 8.15 8.80
CA HIS A 282 3.92 7.40 7.55
C HIS A 282 5.22 6.67 7.21
N ASP A 283 5.14 5.37 7.07
CA ASP A 283 6.28 4.49 6.83
C ASP A 283 6.05 3.64 5.58
N MET A 284 7.10 3.47 4.81
CA MET A 284 7.09 2.64 3.61
C MET A 284 8.26 1.67 3.68
N LEU A 285 7.96 0.38 3.51
CA LEU A 285 8.98 -0.65 3.37
C LEU A 285 8.88 -1.29 2.00
N THR A 286 10.03 -1.51 1.36
CA THR A 286 10.11 -2.35 0.17
C THR A 286 11.11 -3.47 0.40
N HIS A 287 10.77 -4.65 -0.12
CA HIS A 287 11.73 -5.73 -0.31
C HIS A 287 11.59 -6.25 -1.74
N ILE A 288 12.60 -5.99 -2.57
CA ILE A 288 12.67 -6.52 -3.93
C ILE A 288 13.74 -7.60 -3.97
N ASN A 289 13.35 -8.84 -4.25
CA ASN A 289 14.25 -9.97 -4.40
C ASN A 289 14.43 -10.36 -5.88
N HIS A 290 15.63 -10.11 -6.41
CA HIS A 290 16.07 -10.53 -7.73
C HIS A 290 16.64 -11.95 -7.64
N THR A 291 15.91 -12.94 -8.15
CA THR A 291 16.33 -14.35 -8.08
C THR A 291 16.90 -14.91 -9.39
N VAL A 292 16.88 -14.10 -10.45
CA VAL A 292 17.16 -14.50 -11.84
C VAL A 292 17.89 -13.39 -12.61
N PRO A 293 18.59 -13.73 -13.70
CA PRO A 293 19.33 -12.74 -14.48
C PRO A 293 18.46 -11.71 -15.21
N ASN A 294 19.11 -10.62 -15.66
CA ASN A 294 18.55 -9.61 -16.58
C ASN A 294 17.29 -8.88 -16.06
N ALA A 295 16.97 -9.01 -14.78
CA ALA A 295 15.85 -8.33 -14.16
C ALA A 295 16.21 -6.88 -13.78
N THR A 296 15.20 -6.01 -13.75
CA THR A 296 15.39 -4.59 -13.44
C THR A 296 14.44 -4.12 -12.34
N SER A 297 14.88 -3.18 -11.52
CA SER A 297 13.99 -2.52 -10.55
C SER A 297 14.32 -1.06 -10.31
N ASN A 298 13.31 -0.21 -10.23
CA ASN A 298 13.45 1.20 -9.86
C ASN A 298 12.56 1.55 -8.66
N GLN A 299 13.05 2.41 -7.79
CA GLN A 299 12.34 2.86 -6.60
C GLN A 299 12.53 4.35 -6.38
N THR A 300 11.47 5.14 -6.55
CA THR A 300 11.50 6.59 -6.32
C THR A 300 10.54 6.99 -5.22
N PHE A 301 11.09 7.47 -4.10
CA PHE A 301 10.33 7.86 -2.91
C PHE A 301 10.55 9.32 -2.53
N ARG A 302 9.45 10.05 -2.36
CA ARG A 302 9.45 11.47 -2.01
C ARG A 302 8.60 11.66 -0.76
N THR A 303 9.21 12.11 0.33
CA THR A 303 8.48 12.30 1.59
C THR A 303 8.57 13.73 2.09
N ILE A 304 7.52 14.17 2.76
CA ILE A 304 7.44 15.50 3.35
C ILE A 304 6.94 15.36 4.78
N ALA A 305 7.67 15.93 5.73
CA ALA A 305 7.31 15.93 7.14
C ALA A 305 7.19 17.36 7.67
N ASP A 306 6.11 17.63 8.41
CA ASP A 306 5.81 18.92 9.00
C ASP A 306 5.20 18.77 10.41
N LYS A 307 5.46 19.73 11.28
CA LYS A 307 4.94 19.89 12.65
C LYS A 307 4.95 18.62 13.49
N ARG A 308 6.11 18.02 13.75
CA ARG A 308 6.27 16.72 14.46
C ARG A 308 5.77 15.50 13.69
N GLY A 309 5.40 15.66 12.42
CA GLY A 309 5.16 14.55 11.52
C GLY A 309 6.42 13.73 11.30
N LYS A 310 6.21 12.45 11.04
CA LYS A 310 7.30 11.49 10.80
C LYS A 310 7.09 10.77 9.48
N THR A 311 8.12 10.79 8.64
CA THR A 311 8.17 9.94 7.45
C THR A 311 9.32 8.96 7.55
N SER A 312 9.14 7.75 7.07
CA SER A 312 10.19 6.72 7.07
C SER A 312 10.17 5.92 5.78
N PHE A 313 11.36 5.60 5.26
CA PHE A 313 11.53 4.68 4.15
C PHE A 313 12.58 3.63 4.48
N GLN A 314 12.24 2.37 4.27
CA GLN A 314 13.13 1.23 4.43
C GLN A 314 13.10 0.41 3.15
N GLY A 315 14.17 0.48 2.36
CA GLY A 315 14.19 -0.18 1.06
C GLY A 315 15.27 -1.23 0.98
N LYS A 316 14.89 -2.50 0.96
CA LYS A 316 15.82 -3.62 0.80
C LYS A 316 15.78 -4.17 -0.62
N ILE A 317 16.94 -4.26 -1.27
CA ILE A 317 17.12 -5.06 -2.49
C ILE A 317 18.04 -6.23 -2.16
N THR A 318 17.56 -7.44 -2.43
CA THR A 318 18.39 -8.65 -2.43
C THR A 318 18.63 -9.06 -3.88
N VAL A 319 19.90 -9.25 -4.26
CA VAL A 319 20.31 -9.79 -5.55
C VAL A 319 20.97 -11.14 -5.30
N GLU A 320 20.24 -12.20 -5.60
CA GLU A 320 20.71 -13.58 -5.38
C GLU A 320 21.89 -13.90 -6.29
N LYS A 321 22.69 -14.91 -5.93
CA LYS A 321 23.90 -15.28 -6.68
C LYS A 321 23.65 -15.60 -8.16
N ALA A 322 22.46 -16.09 -8.49
CA ALA A 322 22.07 -16.40 -9.88
C ALA A 322 21.62 -15.16 -10.67
N ALA A 323 21.33 -14.03 -10.02
CA ALA A 323 20.76 -12.84 -10.63
C ALA A 323 21.84 -11.92 -11.24
N GLN A 324 22.52 -12.43 -12.26
CA GLN A 324 23.51 -11.65 -13.02
C GLN A 324 22.83 -10.62 -13.93
N ASN A 325 23.55 -9.58 -14.31
CA ASN A 325 23.08 -8.44 -15.09
C ASN A 325 21.90 -7.67 -14.45
N THR A 326 21.66 -7.82 -13.15
CA THR A 326 20.62 -7.05 -12.46
C THR A 326 20.94 -5.55 -12.54
N LEU A 327 19.92 -4.76 -12.90
CA LEU A 327 19.96 -3.30 -12.82
C LEU A 327 18.97 -2.83 -11.75
N ALA A 328 19.45 -2.20 -10.70
CA ALA A 328 18.59 -1.74 -9.62
C ALA A 328 18.94 -0.33 -9.14
N ASP A 329 17.94 0.51 -8.96
CA ASP A 329 18.11 1.88 -8.45
C ASP A 329 17.11 2.19 -7.33
N GLN A 330 17.58 2.90 -6.30
CA GLN A 330 16.76 3.43 -5.21
C GLN A 330 17.06 4.90 -4.98
N SER A 331 16.05 5.75 -5.11
CA SER A 331 16.12 7.19 -4.93
C SER A 331 15.13 7.65 -3.87
N PHE A 332 15.60 7.80 -2.64
CA PHE A 332 14.84 8.38 -1.55
C PHE A 332 15.22 9.84 -1.33
N LYS A 333 14.23 10.73 -1.33
CA LYS A 333 14.42 12.13 -0.93
C LYS A 333 13.33 12.53 0.05
N ALA A 334 13.70 13.28 1.07
CA ALA A 334 12.76 13.82 2.05
C ALA A 334 12.95 15.32 2.23
N LEU A 335 11.83 16.03 2.37
CA LEU A 335 11.77 17.40 2.84
C LEU A 335 11.25 17.45 4.28
N VAL A 336 11.89 18.24 5.11
CA VAL A 336 11.48 18.51 6.49
C VAL A 336 11.21 20.01 6.61
N PHE A 337 9.96 20.39 6.87
CA PHE A 337 9.54 21.80 6.85
C PHE A 337 9.84 22.54 8.16
N ASP A 338 9.95 21.83 9.27
CA ASP A 338 10.24 22.43 10.57
C ASP A 338 11.17 21.55 11.41
N LYS A 339 11.82 22.16 12.41
CA LYS A 339 12.84 21.50 13.25
C LYS A 339 12.30 20.35 14.11
N THR A 340 10.98 20.22 14.24
CA THR A 340 10.34 19.19 15.05
C THR A 340 9.89 17.98 14.24
N ALA A 341 9.85 18.09 12.91
CA ALA A 341 9.55 16.99 12.00
C ALA A 341 10.75 16.05 11.78
N GLU A 342 10.45 14.81 11.39
CA GLU A 342 11.43 13.72 11.30
C GLU A 342 11.29 12.99 9.96
N ALA A 343 12.41 12.72 9.30
CA ALA A 343 12.48 11.85 8.12
C ALA A 343 13.58 10.81 8.33
N ASN A 344 13.22 9.53 8.23
CA ASN A 344 14.14 8.40 8.37
C ASN A 344 14.32 7.68 7.04
N ALA A 345 15.55 7.25 6.76
CA ALA A 345 15.86 6.47 5.57
C ALA A 345 16.78 5.31 5.95
N LYS A 346 16.46 4.11 5.46
CA LYS A 346 17.29 2.92 5.57
C LYS A 346 17.30 2.15 4.24
N PRO A 347 18.09 2.59 3.25
CA PRO A 347 18.31 1.81 2.04
C PRO A 347 19.32 0.70 2.29
N GLU A 348 19.04 -0.50 1.81
CA GLU A 348 19.83 -1.72 2.07
C GLU A 348 20.02 -2.51 0.77
N LEU A 349 21.26 -2.83 0.45
CA LEU A 349 21.63 -3.68 -0.70
C LEU A 349 22.32 -4.95 -0.18
N GLU A 350 21.76 -6.10 -0.52
CA GLU A 350 22.34 -7.42 -0.28
C GLU A 350 22.66 -8.06 -1.64
N ILE A 351 23.89 -7.87 -2.11
CA ILE A 351 24.31 -8.27 -3.47
C ILE A 351 25.21 -9.50 -3.37
N LEU A 352 24.74 -10.62 -3.91
CA LEU A 352 25.44 -11.91 -3.95
C LEU A 352 25.91 -12.29 -5.37
N ALA A 353 25.58 -11.47 -6.38
CA ALA A 353 25.99 -11.60 -7.77
C ALA A 353 27.11 -10.60 -8.11
N ASP A 354 27.97 -10.97 -9.07
CA ASP A 354 29.17 -10.20 -9.41
C ASP A 354 28.90 -9.16 -10.51
N ASP A 355 28.20 -9.54 -11.58
CA ASP A 355 27.97 -8.67 -12.74
C ASP A 355 26.63 -7.92 -12.60
N VAL A 356 26.61 -6.86 -11.80
CA VAL A 356 25.38 -6.09 -11.52
C VAL A 356 25.64 -4.60 -11.51
N LYS A 357 24.59 -3.81 -11.72
CA LYS A 357 24.60 -2.35 -11.48
C LYS A 357 23.49 -2.00 -10.52
N CYS A 358 23.86 -1.84 -9.26
CA CYS A 358 22.94 -1.45 -8.20
C CYS A 358 23.37 -0.12 -7.59
N ALA A 359 22.43 0.81 -7.46
CA ALA A 359 22.65 2.11 -6.83
C ALA A 359 21.55 2.40 -5.81
N HIS A 360 21.91 3.15 -4.78
CA HIS A 360 20.97 3.71 -3.83
C HIS A 360 21.40 5.11 -3.41
N GLY A 361 20.42 5.99 -3.17
CA GLY A 361 20.62 7.36 -2.75
C GLY A 361 19.54 7.77 -1.76
N ALA A 362 19.95 8.43 -0.68
CA ALA A 362 19.06 8.98 0.33
C ALA A 362 19.49 10.40 0.67
N THR A 363 18.61 11.37 0.49
CA THR A 363 18.84 12.77 0.88
C THR A 363 17.70 13.29 1.74
N VAL A 364 18.03 13.95 2.86
CA VAL A 364 17.07 14.65 3.70
C VAL A 364 17.48 16.12 3.72
N GLY A 365 16.54 17.02 3.43
CA GLY A 365 16.81 18.45 3.36
C GLY A 365 15.59 19.29 3.69
N GLN A 366 15.74 20.60 3.51
CA GLN A 366 14.65 21.56 3.59
C GLN A 366 14.33 22.07 2.18
N LEU A 367 13.23 22.81 2.04
CA LEU A 367 12.98 23.56 0.81
C LEU A 367 14.11 24.58 0.58
N ASP A 368 14.42 24.82 -0.69
CA ASP A 368 15.44 25.79 -1.08
C ASP A 368 14.91 27.22 -0.89
N ASP A 369 15.43 27.91 0.12
CA ASP A 369 15.07 29.30 0.43
C ASP A 369 15.43 30.27 -0.70
N GLU A 370 16.46 29.99 -1.50
CA GLU A 370 16.81 30.80 -2.67
C GLU A 370 15.77 30.63 -3.79
N ALA A 371 15.29 29.40 -4.01
CA ALA A 371 14.22 29.13 -4.96
C ALA A 371 12.90 29.80 -4.53
N ILE A 372 12.55 29.75 -3.24
CA ILE A 372 11.40 30.46 -2.69
C ILE A 372 11.56 31.97 -2.85
N PHE A 373 12.71 32.53 -2.51
CA PHE A 373 13.01 33.96 -2.68
C PHE A 373 12.91 34.38 -4.15
N TYR A 374 13.44 33.57 -5.07
CA TYR A 374 13.37 33.83 -6.50
C TYR A 374 11.92 33.89 -6.99
N LEU A 375 11.10 32.90 -6.67
CA LEU A 375 9.69 32.85 -7.07
C LEU A 375 8.89 34.03 -6.50
N THR A 376 9.06 34.31 -5.21
CA THR A 376 8.37 35.42 -4.53
C THR A 376 8.81 36.79 -5.04
N SER A 377 10.09 36.98 -5.42
CA SER A 377 10.58 38.21 -6.05
C SER A 377 9.92 38.51 -7.40
N ARG A 378 9.29 37.51 -8.03
CA ARG A 378 8.50 37.64 -9.27
C ARG A 378 7.00 37.83 -9.03
N GLY A 379 6.60 38.08 -7.78
CA GLY A 379 5.22 38.37 -7.41
C GLY A 379 4.36 37.12 -7.18
N ILE A 380 4.96 35.93 -7.10
CA ILE A 380 4.26 34.71 -6.73
C ILE A 380 4.06 34.72 -5.21
N ASP A 381 2.86 34.40 -4.74
CA ASP A 381 2.56 34.28 -3.32
C ASP A 381 3.47 33.22 -2.65
N PRO A 382 3.99 33.44 -1.43
CA PRO A 382 4.87 32.47 -0.76
C PRO A 382 4.27 31.06 -0.58
N VAL A 383 2.95 30.95 -0.41
CA VAL A 383 2.25 29.66 -0.31
C VAL A 383 2.27 28.95 -1.65
N GLU A 384 1.95 29.66 -2.72
CA GLU A 384 1.97 29.12 -4.07
C GLU A 384 3.39 28.75 -4.52
N ALA A 385 4.40 29.56 -4.18
CA ALA A 385 5.80 29.23 -4.43
C ALA A 385 6.21 27.89 -3.79
N ARG A 386 5.79 27.65 -2.53
CA ARG A 386 6.05 26.37 -1.84
C ARG A 386 5.31 25.21 -2.51
N LYS A 387 4.05 25.39 -2.91
CA LYS A 387 3.28 24.37 -3.65
C LYS A 387 3.98 23.98 -4.94
N MET A 388 4.43 24.94 -5.74
CA MET A 388 5.18 24.69 -6.98
C MET A 388 6.44 23.84 -6.74
N LEU A 389 7.21 24.14 -5.69
CA LEU A 389 8.41 23.38 -5.35
C LEU A 389 8.07 21.95 -4.86
N VAL A 390 7.00 21.79 -4.09
CA VAL A 390 6.53 20.47 -3.62
C VAL A 390 5.98 19.62 -4.75
N GLU A 391 5.22 20.22 -5.66
CA GLU A 391 4.71 19.58 -6.86
C GLU A 391 5.89 19.10 -7.73
N SER A 392 6.85 19.98 -8.01
CA SER A 392 8.07 19.60 -8.73
C SER A 392 8.89 18.53 -8.00
N PHE A 393 8.91 18.54 -6.67
CA PHE A 393 9.62 17.55 -5.87
C PHE A 393 8.97 16.17 -5.90
N THR A 394 7.64 16.11 -5.96
CA THR A 394 6.88 14.85 -5.94
C THR A 394 6.61 14.27 -7.32
N ALA A 395 6.72 15.07 -8.39
CA ALA A 395 6.40 14.68 -9.76
C ALA A 395 7.14 13.43 -10.25
N ASP A 396 8.42 13.26 -9.89
CA ASP A 396 9.21 12.09 -10.33
C ASP A 396 8.71 10.77 -9.73
N ALA A 397 8.21 10.77 -8.49
CA ALA A 397 7.58 9.60 -7.90
C ALA A 397 6.23 9.24 -8.57
N LEU A 398 5.57 10.23 -9.18
CA LEU A 398 4.28 10.06 -9.87
C LEU A 398 4.41 9.74 -11.36
N GLU A 399 5.62 9.81 -11.93
CA GLU A 399 5.86 9.65 -13.37
C GLU A 399 5.37 8.29 -13.90
N ALA A 400 5.50 7.23 -13.10
CA ALA A 400 5.05 5.88 -13.45
C ALA A 400 3.52 5.72 -13.55
N ILE A 401 2.74 6.71 -13.10
CA ILE A 401 1.29 6.75 -13.30
C ILE A 401 1.02 7.04 -14.79
N SER A 402 0.48 6.06 -15.52
CA SER A 402 0.34 6.16 -16.98
C SER A 402 -0.83 7.02 -17.42
N ASN A 403 -1.88 7.10 -16.61
CA ASN A 403 -3.06 7.91 -16.90
C ASN A 403 -2.89 9.30 -16.28
N ASP A 404 -2.95 10.33 -17.13
CA ASP A 404 -2.70 11.71 -16.71
C ASP A 404 -3.83 12.31 -15.87
N ASP A 405 -5.08 11.88 -16.03
CA ASP A 405 -6.20 12.32 -15.19
C ASP A 405 -6.02 11.83 -13.75
N ILE A 406 -5.63 10.56 -13.58
CA ILE A 406 -5.31 10.00 -12.25
C ILE A 406 -4.12 10.73 -11.63
N LYS A 407 -3.07 11.00 -12.42
CA LYS A 407 -1.88 11.72 -11.97
C LYS A 407 -2.24 13.15 -11.53
N ALA A 408 -3.08 13.85 -12.29
CA ALA A 408 -3.58 15.17 -11.95
C ALA A 408 -4.42 15.13 -10.67
N ALA A 409 -5.34 14.17 -10.54
CA ALA A 409 -6.18 14.01 -9.34
C ALA A 409 -5.37 13.73 -8.06
N ILE A 410 -4.26 12.98 -8.17
CA ILE A 410 -3.30 12.76 -7.07
C ILE A 410 -2.52 14.04 -6.77
N THR A 411 -2.07 14.76 -7.80
CA THR A 411 -1.35 16.03 -7.64
C THR A 411 -2.20 17.07 -6.91
N THR A 412 -3.50 17.17 -7.26
CA THR A 412 -4.46 18.02 -6.54
C THR A 412 -4.51 17.69 -5.04
N ARG A 413 -4.53 16.41 -4.67
CA ARG A 413 -4.56 15.98 -3.24
C ARG A 413 -3.29 16.36 -2.49
N ILE A 414 -2.13 16.24 -3.12
CA ILE A 414 -0.86 16.69 -2.56
C ILE A 414 -0.90 18.21 -2.32
N ASN A 415 -1.43 18.96 -3.29
CA ASN A 415 -1.59 20.41 -3.19
C ASN A 415 -2.62 20.85 -2.12
N ASP A 416 -3.71 20.10 -1.95
CA ASP A 416 -4.71 20.34 -0.91
C ASP A 416 -4.12 20.11 0.49
N TRP A 417 -3.32 19.05 0.66
CA TRP A 417 -2.62 18.77 1.91
C TRP A 417 -1.69 19.92 2.31
N MET A 418 -1.04 20.55 1.33
CA MET A 418 -0.19 21.75 1.50
C MET A 418 -1.01 22.99 1.88
N ALA A 419 -2.15 23.22 1.22
CA ALA A 419 -2.98 24.40 1.43
C ALA A 419 -3.53 24.49 2.88
N ILE A 420 -3.95 23.36 3.45
CA ILE A 420 -4.47 23.28 4.82
C ILE A 420 -3.43 23.77 5.85
N ARG A 421 -2.14 23.60 5.57
CA ARG A 421 -1.04 23.91 6.50
C ARG A 421 -0.45 25.30 6.29
N ALA A 422 -0.62 25.89 5.12
CA ALA A 422 -0.18 27.25 4.83
C ALA A 422 -0.80 28.32 5.76
N GLY A 423 -2.09 28.18 6.11
CA GLY A 423 -2.78 29.09 7.05
C GLY A 423 -2.29 29.02 8.49
N SER A 424 -1.31 28.16 8.80
CA SER A 424 -0.78 27.93 10.15
C SER A 424 0.73 28.19 10.26
N LEU A 425 1.33 28.80 9.22
CA LEU A 425 2.74 29.19 9.15
C LEU A 425 2.95 30.70 9.39
N GLU A 426 1.87 31.47 9.57
CA GLU A 426 1.90 32.89 9.94
C GLU A 426 1.99 33.13 11.46
N GLY A 427 2.19 32.07 12.26
CA GLY A 427 2.18 32.10 13.73
C GLY A 427 3.55 31.99 14.39
#